data_AF-A0A1F7G160-F1
#
_entry.id   AF-A0A1F7G160-F1
#
_cell.length_a   1.000
_cell.length_b   1.000
_cell.length_c   1.000
_cell.angle_alpha   90.00
_cell.angle_beta   90.00
_cell.angle_gamma   90.00
#
_symmetry.space_group_name_H-M   'P 1'
#
loop_
_entity.id
_entity.type
_entity.pdbx_description
1 polymer ?
#
loop_
_entity_poly.entity_id
_entity_poly.type
_entity_poly.pdbx_seq_one_letter_code
_entity_poly.pdbx_strand_id
1 'polypeptide(L)'
;MFSLCPRCENGKLDSTGKCLQCGYTLREKCEDCGHYNIPTARYCGGCGRATSFKLRLQQTINRHINFLQKVKIRKFAAGAAFGGMLAFFAFGSMGMRADIELPVTITTINQHHSAEFHKPFALSFEADLKEMRQSLDPHRQAGLADLTSMVDLLIRHLRPIAIEAGVSRLPAESAGIYARALHNFSKTKSMTRGSTTVILFHFLSDLLDFQYRDFSQESRYSDIPRFHFLTVPANALNSLGVHISRGEEVFGVNDHLTVGQMLEYGREIMAVAEISFEEKKQAFRSAAAR
;
A
#
# COMPACT_ATOMS: atom_id res chain seq x y z
N MET A 1 -31.62 -7.46 9.10
CA MET A 1 -31.98 -6.74 7.85
C MET A 1 -33.23 -5.94 8.16
N PHE A 2 -33.10 -4.62 8.37
CA PHE A 2 -34.25 -3.75 8.67
C PHE A 2 -34.79 -3.21 7.36
N SER A 3 -35.93 -3.72 6.90
CA SER A 3 -36.58 -3.27 5.66
C SER A 3 -37.61 -2.15 5.90
N LEU A 4 -37.95 -1.87 7.16
CA LEU A 4 -39.03 -0.96 7.55
C LEU A 4 -38.50 0.28 8.26
N CYS A 5 -39.02 1.44 7.87
CA CYS A 5 -38.72 2.73 8.45
C CYS A 5 -39.46 2.88 9.80
N PRO A 6 -38.75 3.13 10.91
CA PRO A 6 -39.35 3.21 12.24
C PRO A 6 -40.29 4.42 12.41
N ARG A 7 -40.25 5.40 11.50
CA ARG A 7 -41.14 6.56 11.51
C ARG A 7 -42.41 6.37 10.70
N CYS A 8 -42.35 5.56 9.66
CA CYS A 8 -43.34 5.59 8.57
C CYS A 8 -44.08 4.25 8.46
N GLU A 9 -43.72 3.27 9.31
CA GLU A 9 -44.22 1.89 9.50
C GLU A 9 -44.27 1.03 8.22
N ASN A 10 -44.68 1.60 7.10
CA ASN A 10 -44.77 1.03 5.76
C ASN A 10 -43.65 1.50 4.80
N GLY A 11 -42.83 2.47 5.20
CA GLY A 11 -41.74 3.01 4.37
C GLY A 11 -40.54 2.07 4.30
N LYS A 12 -39.99 1.82 3.12
CA LYS A 12 -38.76 1.02 2.96
C LYS A 12 -37.50 1.87 3.12
N LEU A 13 -36.48 1.30 3.77
CA LEU A 13 -35.13 1.88 3.84
C LEU A 13 -34.31 1.43 2.63
N ASP A 14 -33.56 2.36 2.04
CA ASP A 14 -32.57 2.05 1.01
C ASP A 14 -31.29 1.40 1.59
N SER A 15 -30.33 1.05 0.74
CA SER A 15 -29.05 0.45 1.16
C SER A 15 -28.19 1.37 2.04
N THR A 16 -28.49 2.66 2.11
CA THR A 16 -27.82 3.63 2.98
C THR A 16 -28.57 3.86 4.30
N GLY A 17 -29.72 3.22 4.48
CA GLY A 17 -30.58 3.39 5.64
C GLY A 17 -31.48 4.62 5.56
N LYS A 18 -31.68 5.23 4.37
CA LYS A 18 -32.54 6.39 4.16
C LYS A 18 -33.93 5.94 3.69
N CYS A 19 -34.98 6.49 4.29
CA CYS A 19 -36.35 6.28 3.87
C CYS A 19 -36.71 7.26 2.75
N LEU A 20 -37.16 6.74 1.60
CA LEU A 20 -37.54 7.55 0.45
C LEU A 20 -38.85 8.34 0.64
N GLN A 21 -39.74 7.87 1.54
CA GLN A 21 -41.04 8.50 1.75
C GLN A 21 -40.99 9.68 2.73
N CYS A 22 -40.17 9.58 3.79
CA CYS A 22 -40.18 10.57 4.87
C CYS A 22 -38.79 11.13 5.20
N GLY A 23 -37.77 10.80 4.40
CA GLY A 23 -36.41 11.35 4.52
C GLY A 23 -35.64 10.89 5.76
N TYR A 24 -36.24 10.08 6.64
CA TYR A 24 -35.60 9.54 7.83
C TYR A 24 -34.34 8.76 7.45
N THR A 25 -33.20 9.08 8.07
CA THR A 25 -31.95 8.35 7.87
C THR A 25 -31.62 7.60 9.13
N LEU A 26 -31.64 6.28 9.07
CA LEU A 26 -31.18 5.41 10.15
C LEU A 26 -29.71 5.71 10.41
N ARG A 27 -29.35 5.92 11.67
CA ARG A 27 -27.96 6.10 12.07
C ARG A 27 -27.60 5.21 13.23
N GLU A 28 -26.41 4.63 13.18
CA GLU A 28 -25.84 3.83 14.25
C GLU A 28 -24.82 4.66 15.03
N LYS A 29 -24.94 4.62 16.36
CA LYS A 29 -24.03 5.33 17.25
C LYS A 29 -22.72 4.57 17.34
N CYS A 30 -21.60 5.25 17.12
CA CYS A 30 -20.28 4.70 17.36
C CYS A 30 -20.08 4.44 18.86
N GLU A 31 -19.70 3.21 19.20
CA GLU A 31 -19.43 2.80 20.59
C GLU A 31 -18.28 3.59 21.22
N ASP A 32 -17.35 4.08 20.41
CA ASP A 32 -16.11 4.69 20.89
C ASP A 32 -16.22 6.21 21.09
N CYS A 33 -16.86 6.92 20.15
CA CYS A 33 -16.90 8.39 20.16
C CYS A 33 -18.33 8.96 20.17
N GLY A 34 -19.35 8.10 20.12
CA GLY A 34 -20.74 8.53 20.09
C GLY A 34 -21.22 9.16 18.78
N HIS A 35 -20.38 9.25 17.75
CA HIS A 35 -20.78 9.81 16.45
C HIS A 35 -21.77 8.90 15.72
N TYR A 36 -22.77 9.51 15.07
CA TYR A 36 -23.83 8.80 14.37
C TYR A 36 -23.49 8.56 12.90
N ASN A 37 -23.26 7.29 12.54
CA ASN A 37 -22.86 6.85 11.20
C ASN A 37 -24.04 6.23 10.45
N ILE A 38 -23.93 6.15 9.12
CA ILE A 38 -24.83 5.30 8.33
C ILE A 38 -24.56 3.81 8.64
N PRO A 39 -25.56 2.92 8.66
CA PRO A 39 -25.39 1.50 9.01
C PRO A 39 -24.40 0.75 8.11
N THR A 40 -24.23 1.17 6.86
CA THR A 40 -23.28 0.57 5.91
C THR A 40 -21.87 1.17 5.98
N ALA A 41 -21.63 2.13 6.87
CA ALA A 41 -20.32 2.72 7.04
C ALA A 41 -19.34 1.66 7.55
N ARG A 42 -18.23 1.44 6.82
CA ARG A 42 -17.15 0.54 7.27
C ARG A 42 -16.32 1.15 8.40
N TYR A 43 -16.31 2.48 8.48
CA TYR A 43 -15.55 3.27 9.44
C TYR A 43 -16.44 4.38 9.99
N CYS A 44 -16.22 4.76 11.25
CA CYS A 44 -16.93 5.88 11.86
C CYS A 44 -16.47 7.21 11.24
N GLY A 45 -17.39 8.06 10.78
CA GLY A 45 -17.07 9.40 10.28
C GLY A 45 -16.55 10.38 11.34
N GLY A 46 -16.78 10.11 12.62
CA GLY A 46 -16.27 10.92 13.73
C GLY A 46 -14.86 10.51 14.18
N CYS A 47 -14.67 9.24 14.55
CA CYS A 47 -13.40 8.75 15.09
C CYS A 47 -12.64 7.77 14.18
N GLY A 48 -13.13 7.47 12.98
CA GLY A 48 -12.51 6.60 11.98
C GLY A 48 -12.29 5.14 12.38
N ARG A 49 -12.69 4.74 13.58
CA ARG A 49 -12.65 3.34 14.01
C ARG A 49 -13.55 2.50 13.12
N ALA A 50 -13.09 1.30 12.79
CA ALA A 50 -13.90 0.30 12.14
C ALA A 50 -15.18 0.04 12.94
N THR A 51 -16.32 0.02 12.24
CA THR A 51 -17.64 -0.19 12.84
C THR A 51 -17.92 -1.66 13.14
N SER A 52 -17.27 -2.59 12.44
CA SER A 52 -17.42 -4.04 12.67
C SER A 52 -16.21 -4.63 13.39
N PHE A 53 -16.47 -5.61 14.27
CA PHE A 53 -15.43 -6.32 15.02
C PHE A 53 -14.36 -6.94 14.10
N LYS A 54 -14.77 -7.54 12.98
CA LYS A 54 -13.84 -8.11 11.98
C LYS A 54 -12.87 -7.06 11.44
N LEU A 55 -13.37 -5.87 11.10
CA LEU A 55 -12.55 -4.78 10.61
C LEU A 55 -11.66 -4.19 11.72
N ARG A 56 -12.15 -4.13 12.97
CA ARG A 56 -11.34 -3.71 14.15
C ARG A 56 -10.17 -4.66 14.40
N LEU A 57 -10.42 -5.98 14.39
CA LEU A 57 -9.38 -6.99 14.55
C LEU A 57 -8.36 -6.92 13.40
N GLN A 58 -8.84 -6.79 12.16
CA GLN A 58 -7.98 -6.64 10.99
C GLN A 58 -7.12 -5.36 11.05
N GLN A 59 -7.69 -4.23 11.49
CA GLN A 59 -6.93 -3.00 11.71
C GLN A 59 -5.87 -3.16 12.80
N THR A 60 -6.19 -3.85 13.89
CA THR A 60 -5.26 -4.06 15.01
C THR A 60 -4.07 -4.92 14.58
N ILE A 61 -4.33 -6.01 13.87
CA ILE A 61 -3.27 -6.88 13.32
C ILE A 61 -2.40 -6.12 12.32
N ASN A 62 -3.01 -5.35 11.41
CA ASN A 62 -2.27 -4.59 10.40
C ASN A 62 -1.40 -3.46 10.99
N ARG A 63 -1.64 -3.02 12.24
CA ARG A 63 -0.81 -1.99 12.90
C ARG A 63 0.52 -2.55 13.43
N HIS A 64 0.56 -3.83 13.79
CA HIS A 64 1.72 -4.42 14.47
C HIS A 64 2.64 -5.22 13.55
N ILE A 65 2.28 -5.38 12.28
CA ILE A 65 3.02 -6.21 11.33
C ILE A 65 3.46 -5.33 10.17
N ASN A 66 4.77 -5.27 9.92
CA ASN A 66 5.28 -4.52 8.78
C ASN A 66 4.76 -5.14 7.46
N PHE A 67 4.52 -4.35 6.41
CA PHE A 67 3.91 -4.83 5.17
C PHE A 67 4.68 -6.02 4.57
N LEU A 68 6.02 -5.94 4.54
CA LEU A 68 6.87 -7.04 4.07
C LEU A 68 6.67 -8.32 4.90
N GLN A 69 6.55 -8.19 6.23
CA GLN A 69 6.23 -9.31 7.11
C GLN A 69 4.83 -9.85 6.86
N LYS A 70 3.85 -8.98 6.58
CA LYS A 70 2.47 -9.37 6.27
C LYS A 70 2.38 -10.15 4.96
N VAL A 71 3.15 -9.75 3.94
CA VAL A 71 3.27 -10.51 2.68
C VAL A 71 3.89 -11.88 2.95
N LYS A 72 4.95 -11.96 3.78
CA LYS A 72 5.56 -13.22 4.21
C LYS A 72 4.56 -14.12 4.94
N ILE A 73 3.82 -13.59 5.92
CA ILE A 73 2.80 -14.33 6.67
C ILE A 73 1.65 -14.78 5.78
N ARG A 74 1.16 -13.94 4.86
CA ARG A 74 0.07 -14.30 3.95
C ARG A 74 0.49 -15.40 2.99
N LYS A 75 1.71 -15.34 2.46
CA LYS A 75 2.29 -16.39 1.61
C LYS A 75 2.55 -17.68 2.39
N PHE A 76 3.06 -17.57 3.62
CA PHE A 76 3.21 -18.70 4.53
C PHE A 76 1.86 -19.34 4.84
N ALA A 77 0.84 -18.55 5.17
CA ALA A 77 -0.51 -19.04 5.46
C ALA A 77 -1.17 -19.66 4.22
N ALA A 78 -0.98 -19.09 3.03
CA ALA A 78 -1.46 -19.69 1.79
C ALA A 78 -0.73 -21.01 1.50
N GLY A 79 0.59 -21.05 1.68
CA GLY A 79 1.41 -22.27 1.56
C GLY A 79 1.08 -23.32 2.63
N ALA A 80 0.72 -22.91 3.84
CA ALA A 80 0.31 -23.78 4.93
C ALA A 80 -1.14 -24.25 4.77
N ALA A 81 -2.04 -23.45 4.17
CA ALA A 81 -3.37 -23.90 3.82
C ALA A 81 -3.34 -24.88 2.65
N PHE A 82 -2.50 -24.62 1.64
CA PHE A 82 -2.29 -25.54 0.52
C PHE A 82 -1.57 -26.81 0.98
N GLY A 83 -0.49 -26.67 1.76
CA GLY A 83 0.23 -27.79 2.37
C GLY A 83 -0.60 -28.56 3.39
N GLY A 84 -1.48 -27.89 4.13
CA GLY A 84 -2.44 -28.48 5.06
C GLY A 84 -3.57 -29.21 4.33
N MET A 85 -4.03 -28.69 3.20
CA MET A 85 -4.98 -29.36 2.33
C MET A 85 -4.34 -30.59 1.67
N LEU A 86 -3.13 -30.46 1.15
CA LEU A 86 -2.33 -31.59 0.64
C LEU A 86 -2.04 -32.63 1.75
N ALA A 87 -1.75 -32.18 2.97
CA ALA A 87 -1.56 -33.03 4.13
C ALA A 87 -2.87 -33.73 4.53
N PHE A 88 -4.04 -33.08 4.45
CA PHE A 88 -5.32 -33.75 4.67
C PHE A 88 -5.61 -34.82 3.61
N PHE A 89 -5.17 -34.62 2.36
CA PHE A 89 -5.24 -35.64 1.31
C PHE A 89 -4.18 -36.74 1.46
N ALA A 90 -2.98 -36.42 1.95
CA ALA A 90 -1.87 -37.36 2.10
C ALA A 90 -1.91 -38.18 3.41
N PHE A 91 -2.42 -37.60 4.49
CA PHE A 91 -2.57 -38.24 5.81
C PHE A 91 -3.97 -38.81 6.07
N GLY A 92 -4.93 -38.60 5.16
CA GLY A 92 -6.19 -39.36 5.13
C GLY A 92 -6.00 -40.84 4.78
N SER A 93 -4.78 -41.28 4.42
CA SER A 93 -4.52 -42.66 3.98
C SER A 93 -3.30 -43.37 4.58
N MET A 94 -2.39 -42.73 5.33
CA MET A 94 -1.28 -43.45 5.97
C MET A 94 -0.82 -42.82 7.29
N GLY A 95 -0.61 -43.67 8.30
CA GLY A 95 -0.31 -43.27 9.67
C GLY A 95 1.18 -43.07 10.01
N MET A 96 1.36 -42.64 11.27
CA MET A 96 2.56 -42.64 12.12
C MET A 96 3.60 -41.51 12.04
N ARG A 97 3.69 -40.86 13.22
CA ARG A 97 4.86 -40.40 13.99
C ARG A 97 5.46 -39.02 13.74
N ALA A 98 5.99 -38.53 14.86
CA ALA A 98 6.08 -37.15 15.29
C ALA A 98 7.53 -36.66 15.44
N ASP A 99 7.60 -35.36 15.66
CA ASP A 99 8.69 -34.54 16.21
C ASP A 99 9.87 -34.22 15.28
N ILE A 100 10.09 -32.92 15.02
CA ILE A 100 11.01 -32.06 15.79
C ILE A 100 10.98 -30.62 15.22
N GLU A 101 11.13 -29.66 16.14
CA GLU A 101 11.05 -28.19 16.02
C GLU A 101 12.29 -27.48 15.40
N LEU A 102 12.13 -26.16 15.19
CA LEU A 102 13.11 -25.04 15.22
C LEU A 102 13.46 -24.38 13.85
N PRO A 103 13.96 -23.12 13.84
CA PRO A 103 13.29 -21.88 14.25
C PRO A 103 13.33 -20.82 13.11
N VAL A 104 12.40 -19.86 13.09
CA VAL A 104 12.42 -18.75 12.12
C VAL A 104 13.21 -17.57 12.69
N THR A 105 14.40 -17.32 12.13
CA THR A 105 15.19 -16.12 12.37
C THR A 105 14.48 -14.89 11.78
N ILE A 106 14.05 -13.97 12.63
CA ILE A 106 13.48 -12.69 12.22
C ILE A 106 14.62 -11.69 12.09
N THR A 107 15.10 -11.46 10.86
CA THR A 107 16.04 -10.37 10.58
C THR A 107 15.26 -9.07 10.45
N THR A 108 15.43 -8.19 11.43
CA THR A 108 15.00 -6.79 11.42
C THR A 108 15.92 -5.99 10.50
N ILE A 109 15.40 -5.55 9.35
CA ILE A 109 16.11 -4.63 8.45
C ILE A 109 15.65 -3.21 8.80
N ASN A 110 16.42 -2.55 9.66
CA ASN A 110 16.39 -1.10 9.88
C ASN A 110 17.81 -0.59 9.65
N GLN A 111 18.20 -0.40 8.39
CA GLN A 111 19.39 0.38 8.06
C GLN A 111 19.12 1.16 6.77
N HIS A 112 19.18 2.49 6.88
CA HIS A 112 19.40 3.40 5.77
C HIS A 112 20.78 3.11 5.17
N HIS A 113 20.89 2.04 4.41
CA HIS A 113 22.04 1.84 3.54
C HIS A 113 21.74 2.51 2.22
N SER A 114 22.70 3.30 1.74
CA SER A 114 22.95 3.46 0.31
C SER A 114 22.93 2.07 -0.32
N ALA A 115 21.77 1.66 -0.83
CA ALA A 115 21.62 0.35 -1.42
C ALA A 115 22.50 0.33 -2.67
N GLU A 116 23.58 -0.45 -2.62
CA GLU A 116 24.25 -0.88 -3.83
C GLU A 116 23.30 -1.86 -4.52
N PHE A 117 23.00 -1.59 -5.78
CA PHE A 117 22.16 -2.47 -6.58
C PHE A 117 22.99 -3.65 -7.08
N HIS A 118 22.42 -4.85 -7.03
CA HIS A 118 23.09 -6.09 -7.41
C HIS A 118 22.43 -6.72 -8.63
N LYS A 119 21.14 -6.46 -8.87
CA LYS A 119 20.41 -7.02 -10.01
C LYS A 119 20.66 -6.22 -11.29
N PRO A 120 20.76 -6.89 -12.46
CA PRO A 120 21.02 -6.23 -13.74
C PRO A 120 20.02 -5.11 -14.07
N PHE A 121 18.72 -5.31 -13.78
CA PHE A 121 17.71 -4.29 -14.05
C PHE A 121 17.87 -3.05 -13.15
N ALA A 122 18.28 -3.23 -11.89
CA ALA A 122 18.47 -2.14 -10.94
C ALA A 122 19.78 -1.37 -11.24
N LEU A 123 20.83 -2.07 -11.66
CA LEU A 123 22.06 -1.46 -12.18
C LEU A 123 21.81 -0.65 -13.46
N SER A 124 21.00 -1.18 -14.37
CA SER A 124 20.60 -0.49 -15.61
C SER A 124 19.79 0.78 -15.29
N PHE A 125 18.83 0.67 -14.38
CA PHE A 125 18.08 1.82 -13.87
C PHE A 125 19.00 2.90 -13.28
N GLU A 126 19.99 2.52 -12.46
CA GLU A 126 20.92 3.47 -11.83
C GLU A 126 21.79 4.20 -12.87
N ALA A 127 22.17 3.53 -13.97
CA ALA A 127 22.87 4.17 -15.07
C ALA A 127 21.98 5.24 -15.75
N ASP A 128 20.75 4.89 -16.10
CA ASP A 128 19.79 5.83 -16.71
C ASP A 128 19.41 6.97 -15.74
N LEU A 129 19.30 6.68 -14.44
CA LEU A 129 19.01 7.68 -13.41
C LEU A 129 20.17 8.68 -13.26
N LYS A 130 21.42 8.21 -13.38
CA LYS A 130 22.61 9.08 -13.39
C LYS A 130 22.63 10.00 -14.61
N GLU A 131 22.30 9.48 -15.80
CA GLU A 131 22.17 10.29 -17.02
C GLU A 131 21.08 11.36 -16.86
N MET A 132 19.91 10.97 -16.34
CA MET A 132 18.84 11.92 -16.02
C MET A 132 19.30 13.00 -15.04
N ARG A 133 20.04 12.62 -13.99
CA ARG A 133 20.59 13.57 -13.01
C ARG A 133 21.61 14.55 -13.62
N GLN A 134 22.39 14.15 -14.62
CA GLN A 134 23.34 15.03 -15.29
C GLN A 134 22.66 16.12 -16.14
N SER A 135 21.46 15.83 -16.64
CA SER A 135 20.70 16.77 -17.49
C SER A 135 19.81 17.75 -16.71
N LEU A 136 19.68 17.59 -15.39
CA LEU A 136 18.76 18.36 -14.55
C LEU A 136 19.51 19.03 -13.39
N ASP A 137 19.13 20.26 -13.06
CA ASP A 137 19.55 20.89 -11.80
C ASP A 137 18.88 20.17 -10.60
N PRO A 138 19.65 19.56 -9.68
CA PRO A 138 19.10 18.82 -8.55
C PRO A 138 18.44 19.72 -7.48
N HIS A 139 18.78 21.01 -7.43
CA HIS A 139 18.29 21.94 -6.41
C HIS A 139 17.02 22.69 -6.81
N ARG A 140 16.68 22.70 -8.11
CA ARG A 140 15.43 23.31 -8.56
C ARG A 140 14.21 22.54 -8.05
N GLN A 141 13.09 23.25 -7.95
CA GLN A 141 11.80 22.64 -7.62
C GLN A 141 11.37 21.65 -8.72
N ALA A 142 10.91 20.47 -8.30
CA ALA A 142 10.40 19.43 -9.18
C ALA A 142 8.97 19.77 -9.66
N GLY A 143 8.77 19.67 -10.97
CA GLY A 143 7.46 19.78 -11.62
C GLY A 143 6.83 18.41 -11.85
N LEU A 144 5.61 18.42 -12.40
CA LEU A 144 4.91 17.18 -12.77
C LEU A 144 5.68 16.41 -13.85
N ALA A 145 6.29 17.11 -14.81
CA ALA A 145 7.09 16.52 -15.87
C ALA A 145 8.23 15.66 -15.30
N ASP A 146 8.96 16.19 -14.32
CA ASP A 146 10.07 15.49 -13.66
C ASP A 146 9.58 14.21 -12.99
N LEU A 147 8.46 14.31 -12.25
CA LEU A 147 7.85 13.16 -11.57
C LEU A 147 7.40 12.10 -12.58
N THR A 148 6.74 12.52 -13.65
CA THR A 148 6.31 11.57 -14.69
C THR A 148 7.49 10.91 -15.37
N SER A 149 8.56 11.65 -15.71
CA SER A 149 9.77 11.09 -16.32
C SER A 149 10.47 10.08 -15.41
N MET A 150 10.56 10.37 -14.11
CA MET A 150 11.14 9.44 -13.14
C MET A 150 10.26 8.20 -12.95
N VAL A 151 8.93 8.34 -12.89
CA VAL A 151 8.02 7.18 -12.81
C VAL A 151 8.04 6.37 -14.12
N ASP A 152 8.12 7.01 -15.28
CA ASP A 152 8.25 6.31 -16.57
C ASP A 152 9.57 5.52 -16.64
N LEU A 153 10.64 6.07 -16.08
CA LEU A 153 11.90 5.34 -15.94
C LEU A 153 11.73 4.10 -15.05
N LEU A 154 11.06 4.23 -13.90
CA LEU A 154 10.74 3.08 -13.05
C LEU A 154 9.89 2.03 -13.78
N ILE A 155 8.84 2.46 -14.50
CA ILE A 155 7.97 1.56 -15.28
C ILE A 155 8.81 0.79 -16.32
N ARG A 156 9.69 1.49 -17.06
CA ARG A 156 10.54 0.88 -18.10
C ARG A 156 11.37 -0.28 -17.56
N HIS A 157 11.95 -0.11 -16.37
CA HIS A 157 12.83 -1.11 -15.76
C HIS A 157 12.08 -2.18 -14.96
N LEU A 158 10.95 -1.83 -14.33
CA LEU A 158 10.25 -2.73 -13.40
C LEU A 158 9.09 -3.50 -14.03
N ARG A 159 8.46 -2.98 -15.07
CA ARG A 159 7.34 -3.67 -15.73
C ARG A 159 7.75 -4.99 -16.39
N PRO A 160 8.88 -5.09 -17.13
CA PRO A 160 9.33 -6.38 -17.67
C PRO A 160 9.57 -7.42 -16.57
N ILE A 161 10.21 -7.01 -15.47
CA ILE A 161 10.47 -7.87 -14.31
C ILE A 161 9.17 -8.31 -13.64
N ALA A 162 8.19 -7.42 -13.54
CA ALA A 162 6.87 -7.75 -13.02
C ALA A 162 6.16 -8.81 -13.88
N ILE A 163 6.24 -8.68 -15.22
CA ILE A 163 5.69 -9.66 -16.17
C ILE A 163 6.36 -11.02 -15.98
N GLU A 164 7.70 -11.07 -15.94
CA GLU A 164 8.46 -12.30 -15.71
C GLU A 164 8.13 -12.94 -14.35
N ALA A 165 7.87 -12.13 -13.33
CA ALA A 165 7.51 -12.58 -12.00
C ALA A 165 6.03 -13.04 -11.88
N GLY A 166 5.24 -12.93 -12.95
CA GLY A 166 3.84 -13.38 -12.99
C GLY A 166 2.93 -12.63 -12.02
N VAL A 167 3.17 -11.34 -11.81
CA VAL A 167 2.32 -10.55 -10.90
C VAL A 167 0.90 -10.39 -11.46
N SER A 168 -0.09 -10.38 -10.56
CA SER A 168 -1.52 -10.25 -10.87
C SER A 168 -1.90 -8.88 -11.45
N ARG A 169 -1.14 -7.83 -11.08
CA ARG A 169 -1.32 -6.46 -11.54
C ARG A 169 -0.01 -5.93 -12.06
N LEU A 170 -0.05 -5.30 -13.23
CA LEU A 170 1.12 -4.69 -13.85
C LEU A 170 1.09 -3.18 -13.63
N PRO A 171 2.26 -2.54 -13.43
CA PRO A 171 2.34 -1.10 -13.55
C PRO A 171 1.77 -0.62 -14.88
N ALA A 172 1.16 0.56 -14.87
CA ALA A 172 0.62 1.22 -16.04
C ALA A 172 1.68 1.40 -17.15
N GLU A 173 1.24 1.67 -18.38
CA GLU A 173 2.17 1.88 -19.51
C GLU A 173 2.92 3.20 -19.44
N SER A 174 2.37 4.16 -18.68
CA SER A 174 3.02 5.45 -18.43
C SER A 174 2.56 6.05 -17.10
N ALA A 175 3.41 6.90 -16.55
CA ALA A 175 3.16 7.70 -15.36
C ALA A 175 1.96 8.64 -15.52
N GLY A 176 1.64 9.04 -16.76
CA GLY A 176 0.49 9.88 -17.07
C GLY A 176 -0.85 9.29 -16.63
N ILE A 177 -0.95 7.96 -16.49
CA ILE A 177 -2.15 7.29 -15.96
C ILE A 177 -2.28 7.55 -14.46
N TYR A 178 -1.18 7.47 -13.71
CA TYR A 178 -1.17 7.77 -12.27
C TYR A 178 -1.38 9.24 -11.97
N ALA A 179 -0.93 10.14 -12.84
CA ALA A 179 -1.20 11.57 -12.71
C ALA A 179 -2.71 11.88 -12.74
N ARG A 180 -3.54 11.05 -13.39
CA ARG A 180 -5.01 11.21 -13.36
C ARG A 180 -5.59 10.96 -11.97
N ALA A 181 -4.94 10.17 -11.11
CA ALA A 181 -5.38 9.94 -9.73
C ALA A 181 -5.41 11.24 -8.90
N LEU A 182 -4.68 12.27 -9.35
CA LEU A 182 -4.73 13.60 -8.76
C LEU A 182 -5.94 14.43 -9.23
N HIS A 183 -7.12 13.82 -9.44
CA HIS A 183 -8.35 14.53 -9.81
C HIS A 183 -8.53 15.77 -8.91
N ASN A 184 -8.45 16.98 -9.49
CA ASN A 184 -8.43 18.32 -8.86
C ASN A 184 -7.06 18.99 -8.62
N PHE A 185 -5.93 18.40 -9.01
CA PHE A 185 -4.66 19.13 -9.08
C PHE A 185 -4.60 19.96 -10.35
N SER A 186 -4.39 21.27 -10.19
CA SER A 186 -4.09 22.12 -11.34
C SER A 186 -2.75 21.68 -11.94
N LYS A 187 -2.72 21.37 -13.25
CA LYS A 187 -1.49 21.08 -13.99
C LYS A 187 -0.45 22.22 -13.89
N THR A 188 -0.87 23.41 -13.47
CA THR A 188 -0.03 24.61 -13.30
C THR A 188 0.58 24.75 -11.91
N LYS A 189 0.20 23.93 -10.93
CA LYS A 189 0.78 23.97 -9.58
C LYS A 189 2.02 23.09 -9.52
N SER A 190 3.10 23.63 -8.97
CA SER A 190 4.30 22.91 -8.57
C SER A 190 3.94 21.65 -7.77
N MET A 191 4.69 20.57 -7.98
CA MET A 191 4.46 19.33 -7.24
C MET A 191 4.69 19.55 -5.75
N THR A 192 3.78 19.02 -4.96
CA THR A 192 3.93 18.93 -3.51
C THR A 192 4.28 17.50 -3.13
N ARG A 193 4.93 17.34 -1.98
CA ARG A 193 5.22 16.04 -1.37
C ARG A 193 3.98 15.15 -1.27
N GLY A 194 2.83 15.71 -0.89
CA GLY A 194 1.55 14.99 -0.86
C GLY A 194 1.14 14.43 -2.21
N SER A 195 1.14 15.26 -3.25
CA SER A 195 0.79 14.82 -4.61
C SER A 195 1.77 13.79 -5.20
N THR A 196 3.07 13.95 -4.93
CA THR A 196 4.09 12.95 -5.31
C THR A 196 3.80 11.62 -4.63
N THR A 197 3.50 11.63 -3.35
CA THR A 197 3.20 10.43 -2.55
C THR A 197 2.01 9.65 -3.11
N VAL A 198 0.94 10.33 -3.56
CA VAL A 198 -0.22 9.68 -4.17
C VAL A 198 0.17 8.95 -5.46
N ILE A 199 0.93 9.60 -6.35
CA ILE A 199 1.38 8.99 -7.60
C ILE A 199 2.24 7.75 -7.32
N LEU A 200 3.24 7.89 -6.45
CA LEU A 200 4.14 6.79 -6.09
C LEU A 200 3.39 5.64 -5.40
N PHE A 201 2.41 5.95 -4.56
CA PHE A 201 1.56 4.94 -3.93
C PHE A 201 0.80 4.11 -4.96
N HIS A 202 0.18 4.75 -5.96
CA HIS A 202 -0.56 4.02 -7.00
C HIS A 202 0.36 3.18 -7.87
N PHE A 203 1.52 3.70 -8.26
CA PHE A 203 2.53 2.92 -8.97
C PHE A 203 2.96 1.67 -8.18
N LEU A 204 3.32 1.86 -6.90
CA LEU A 204 3.74 0.75 -6.03
C LEU A 204 2.59 -0.23 -5.75
N SER A 205 1.36 0.25 -5.66
CA SER A 205 0.15 -0.57 -5.47
C SER A 205 -0.05 -1.55 -6.62
N ASP A 206 0.20 -1.11 -7.85
CA ASP A 206 0.17 -1.99 -9.01
C ASP A 206 1.38 -2.92 -9.04
N LEU A 207 2.59 -2.40 -8.82
CA LEU A 207 3.82 -3.18 -8.87
C LEU A 207 3.86 -4.33 -7.84
N LEU A 208 3.40 -4.06 -6.62
CA LEU A 208 3.50 -4.97 -5.48
C LEU A 208 2.17 -5.62 -5.09
N ASP A 209 1.08 -5.32 -5.82
CA ASP A 209 -0.28 -5.82 -5.61
C ASP A 209 -0.80 -5.64 -4.16
N PHE A 210 -0.69 -4.42 -3.63
CA PHE A 210 -1.26 -4.06 -2.33
C PHE A 210 -2.47 -3.15 -2.46
N GLN A 211 -3.28 -3.08 -1.39
CA GLN A 211 -4.48 -2.27 -1.33
C GLN A 211 -4.46 -1.30 -0.14
N TYR A 212 -5.29 -0.25 -0.18
CA TYR A 212 -5.39 0.73 0.92
C TYR A 212 -5.58 0.10 2.30
N ARG A 213 -6.37 -0.98 2.38
CA ARG A 213 -6.65 -1.70 3.64
C ARG A 213 -5.43 -2.40 4.23
N ASP A 214 -4.34 -2.51 3.47
CA ASP A 214 -3.15 -3.20 3.93
C ASP A 214 -2.31 -2.39 4.90
N PHE A 215 -2.56 -1.08 4.98
CA PHE A 215 -1.81 -0.14 5.81
C PHE A 215 -2.68 0.54 6.86
N SER A 216 -2.03 1.11 7.87
CA SER A 216 -2.70 1.87 8.93
C SER A 216 -3.50 3.03 8.34
N GLN A 217 -4.75 3.15 8.81
CA GLN A 217 -5.65 4.27 8.49
C GLN A 217 -5.47 5.45 9.45
N GLU A 218 -4.65 5.29 10.50
CA GLU A 218 -4.29 6.39 11.39
C GLU A 218 -2.98 7.01 10.92
N SER A 219 -2.98 8.34 10.83
CA SER A 219 -1.75 9.07 10.53
C SER A 219 -0.78 8.94 11.69
N ARG A 220 0.47 8.62 11.37
CA ARG A 220 1.59 8.75 12.29
C ARG A 220 2.19 10.16 12.31
N TYR A 221 1.85 10.98 11.31
CA TYR A 221 2.38 12.32 11.15
C TYR A 221 1.44 13.35 11.77
N SER A 222 2.00 14.31 12.48
CA SER A 222 1.25 15.33 13.22
C SER A 222 0.53 16.32 12.32
N ASP A 223 1.02 16.53 11.09
CA ASP A 223 0.51 17.49 10.12
C ASP A 223 -0.43 16.86 9.07
N ILE A 224 -0.65 15.55 9.12
CA ILE A 224 -1.68 14.88 8.34
C ILE A 224 -2.89 14.62 9.26
N PRO A 225 -4.07 15.19 8.96
CA PRO A 225 -5.27 14.93 9.72
C PRO A 225 -5.59 13.43 9.80
N ARG A 226 -6.12 12.98 10.94
CA ARG A 226 -6.26 11.55 11.28
C ARG A 226 -6.97 10.69 10.22
N PHE A 227 -7.84 11.29 9.39
CA PHE A 227 -8.61 10.62 8.32
C PHE A 227 -8.42 11.27 6.95
N HIS A 228 -7.26 11.85 6.72
CA HIS A 228 -6.91 12.44 5.43
C HIS A 228 -6.62 11.38 4.38
N PHE A 229 -6.95 11.64 3.11
CA PHE A 229 -6.72 10.69 2.02
C PHE A 229 -5.23 10.33 1.84
N LEU A 230 -4.31 11.20 2.29
CA LEU A 230 -2.85 10.96 2.28
C LEU A 230 -2.36 10.02 3.38
N THR A 231 -3.16 9.75 4.42
CA THR A 231 -2.71 8.93 5.55
C THR A 231 -2.21 7.57 5.09
N VAL A 232 -2.99 6.88 4.26
CA VAL A 232 -2.64 5.55 3.77
C VAL A 232 -1.45 5.58 2.80
N PRO A 233 -1.43 6.44 1.76
CA PRO A 233 -0.25 6.62 0.92
C PRO A 233 1.04 6.89 1.72
N ALA A 234 1.00 7.83 2.66
CA ALA A 234 2.17 8.20 3.45
C ALA A 234 2.67 7.07 4.37
N ASN A 235 1.75 6.32 4.98
CA ASN A 235 2.08 5.15 5.79
C ASN A 235 2.62 3.99 4.93
N ALA A 236 2.08 3.82 3.73
CA ALA A 236 2.49 2.76 2.81
C ALA A 236 3.91 2.97 2.31
N LEU A 237 4.22 4.17 1.80
CA LEU A 237 5.56 4.49 1.33
C LEU A 237 6.60 4.28 2.44
N ASN A 238 6.37 4.80 3.63
CA ASN A 238 7.33 4.59 4.72
C ASN A 238 7.46 3.11 5.11
N SER A 239 6.34 2.37 5.22
CA SER A 239 6.40 0.95 5.60
C SER A 239 7.17 0.11 4.58
N LEU A 240 7.19 0.56 3.33
CA LEU A 240 7.97 -0.06 2.26
C LEU A 240 9.45 0.35 2.29
N GLY A 241 9.84 1.37 3.05
CA GLY A 241 11.20 1.92 3.07
C GLY A 241 11.42 3.08 2.11
N VAL A 242 10.34 3.73 1.64
CA VAL A 242 10.41 4.96 0.84
C VAL A 242 10.16 6.15 1.76
N HIS A 243 11.22 6.87 2.11
CA HIS A 243 11.26 7.89 3.15
C HIS A 243 10.92 9.27 2.60
N ILE A 244 9.67 9.43 2.17
CA ILE A 244 9.18 10.68 1.58
C ILE A 244 8.76 11.74 2.62
N SER A 245 8.79 11.50 3.93
CA SER A 245 8.39 12.53 4.90
C SER A 245 9.49 13.56 5.13
N ARG A 246 9.14 14.79 5.55
CA ARG A 246 10.12 15.81 5.95
C ARG A 246 10.93 15.39 7.18
N GLY A 247 10.31 14.66 8.10
CA GLY A 247 10.96 14.10 9.27
C GLY A 247 10.20 12.89 9.80
N GLU A 248 10.52 12.47 11.03
CA GLU A 248 9.89 11.31 11.66
C GLU A 248 8.41 11.57 12.00
N GLU A 249 8.12 12.74 12.58
CA GLU A 249 6.78 13.10 13.05
C GLU A 249 6.02 14.01 12.08
N VAL A 250 6.71 14.66 11.14
CA VAL A 250 6.10 15.65 10.24
C VAL A 250 6.26 15.24 8.79
N PHE A 251 5.16 15.17 8.07
CA PHE A 251 5.14 14.76 6.69
C PHE A 251 5.57 15.87 5.74
N GLY A 252 5.02 17.07 5.88
CA GLY A 252 5.25 18.21 4.98
C GLY A 252 4.37 18.17 3.73
N VAL A 253 3.04 18.00 3.89
CA VAL A 253 2.10 17.74 2.76
C VAL A 253 2.25 18.73 1.61
N ASN A 254 2.37 20.03 1.93
CA ASN A 254 2.43 21.12 0.96
C ASN A 254 3.87 21.48 0.55
N ASP A 255 4.88 20.83 1.12
CA ASP A 255 6.27 21.15 0.85
C ASP A 255 6.60 20.81 -0.60
N HIS A 256 7.31 21.73 -1.26
CA HIS A 256 7.89 21.44 -2.56
C HIS A 256 9.04 20.46 -2.41
N LEU A 257 9.20 19.63 -3.45
CA LEU A 257 10.32 18.72 -3.56
C LEU A 257 11.32 19.30 -4.56
N THR A 258 12.60 19.09 -4.29
CA THR A 258 13.61 19.31 -5.32
C THR A 258 13.66 18.13 -6.28
N VAL A 259 14.22 18.35 -7.48
CA VAL A 259 14.49 17.25 -8.42
C VAL A 259 15.38 16.19 -7.77
N GLY A 260 16.40 16.61 -7.01
CA GLY A 260 17.29 15.69 -6.29
C GLY A 260 16.53 14.73 -5.37
N GLN A 261 15.66 15.26 -4.51
CA GLN A 261 14.83 14.45 -3.60
C GLN A 261 13.92 13.49 -4.35
N MET A 262 13.32 13.95 -5.45
CA MET A 262 12.44 13.10 -6.26
C MET A 262 13.21 11.91 -6.87
N LEU A 263 14.40 12.14 -7.43
CA LEU A 263 15.23 11.06 -7.97
C LEU A 263 15.69 10.09 -6.88
N GLU A 264 15.95 10.57 -5.66
CA GLU A 264 16.24 9.72 -4.50
C GLU A 264 15.07 8.78 -4.16
N TYR A 265 13.83 9.26 -4.17
CA TYR A 265 12.67 8.38 -3.99
C TYR A 265 12.55 7.33 -5.10
N GLY A 266 12.90 7.69 -6.33
CA GLY A 266 13.02 6.72 -7.43
C GLY A 266 14.01 5.61 -7.11
N ARG A 267 15.19 5.98 -6.59
CA ARG A 267 16.22 5.01 -6.15
C ARG A 267 15.75 4.14 -4.99
N GLU A 268 15.08 4.70 -3.99
CA GLU A 268 14.49 3.94 -2.87
C GLU A 268 13.46 2.93 -3.38
N ILE A 269 12.57 3.34 -4.29
CA ILE A 269 11.58 2.44 -4.90
C ILE A 269 12.25 1.28 -5.65
N MET A 270 13.33 1.56 -6.39
CA MET A 270 14.10 0.51 -7.06
C MET A 270 14.70 -0.49 -6.06
N ALA A 271 15.23 0.00 -4.93
CA ALA A 271 15.74 -0.87 -3.86
C ALA A 271 14.63 -1.77 -3.29
N VAL A 272 13.43 -1.21 -3.05
CA VAL A 272 12.27 -1.98 -2.60
C VAL A 272 11.90 -3.07 -3.62
N ALA A 273 11.90 -2.72 -4.91
CA ALA A 273 11.58 -3.67 -5.97
C ALA A 273 12.62 -4.79 -6.06
N GLU A 274 13.91 -4.46 -5.98
CA GLU A 274 15.01 -5.44 -6.01
C GLU A 274 14.87 -6.50 -4.92
N ILE A 275 14.62 -6.07 -3.68
CA ILE A 275 14.39 -6.96 -2.54
C ILE A 275 13.12 -7.79 -2.78
N SER A 276 12.02 -7.14 -3.19
CA SER A 276 10.71 -7.78 -3.33
C SER A 276 10.67 -8.85 -4.43
N PHE A 277 11.36 -8.63 -5.55
CA PHE A 277 11.40 -9.59 -6.66
C PHE A 277 12.36 -10.75 -6.40
N GLU A 278 13.44 -10.54 -5.65
CA GLU A 278 14.31 -11.64 -5.22
C GLU A 278 13.56 -12.63 -4.33
N GLU A 279 12.78 -12.12 -3.38
CA GLU A 279 11.93 -12.95 -2.51
C GLU A 279 10.86 -13.72 -3.31
N LYS A 280 10.29 -13.13 -4.38
CA LYS A 280 9.34 -13.82 -5.27
C LYS A 280 10.02 -14.95 -6.05
N LYS A 281 11.21 -14.72 -6.61
CA LYS A 281 11.94 -15.73 -7.40
C LYS A 281 12.39 -16.92 -6.56
N GLN A 282 12.82 -16.69 -5.32
CA GLN A 282 13.15 -17.75 -4.37
C GLN A 282 11.93 -18.60 -4.02
N ALA A 283 10.77 -17.98 -3.78
CA ALA A 283 9.52 -18.69 -3.52
C ALA A 283 9.11 -19.60 -4.69
N PHE A 284 9.19 -19.12 -5.93
CA PHE A 284 8.87 -19.93 -7.12
C PHE A 284 9.84 -21.10 -7.33
N ARG A 285 11.15 -20.89 -7.14
CA ARG A 285 12.16 -21.97 -7.25
C ARG A 285 11.96 -23.05 -6.19
N SER A 286 11.61 -22.67 -4.96
CA SER A 286 11.30 -23.63 -3.88
C SER A 286 10.01 -24.43 -4.12
N ALA A 287 9.07 -23.87 -4.89
CA ALA A 287 7.83 -24.55 -5.28
C ALA A 287 7.98 -25.44 -6.51
N ALA A 288 8.90 -25.13 -7.42
CA ALA A 288 9.18 -25.93 -8.63
C ALA A 288 10.19 -27.07 -8.40
N ALA A 289 10.96 -27.03 -7.30
CA ALA A 289 11.89 -28.07 -6.90
C ALA A 289 11.26 -29.16 -5.99
N ARG A 290 9.93 -29.12 -5.81
CA ARG A 290 9.12 -30.10 -5.08
C ARG A 290 8.09 -30.69 -6.03
#